data_AF-A0A4U0VCE2-F1
#
_entry.id   AF-A0A4U0VCE2-F1
#
_cell.length_a   1.000
_cell.length_b   1.000
_cell.length_c   1.000
_cell.angle_alpha   90.00
_cell.angle_beta   90.00
_cell.angle_gamma   90.00
#
_symmetry.space_group_name_H-M   'P 1'
#
loop_
_entity.id
_entity.type
_entity.pdbx_description
1 polymer ?
#
loop_
_entity_poly.entity_id
_entity_poly.type
_entity_poly.pdbx_seq_one_letter_code
_entity_poly.pdbx_strand_id
1 'polypeptide(L)'
;MLRKGYTDTPAEHVESMVAVHNFLNEGAWEEIREWERRFGKGLGRGWEICKHGEEGAARQAALESLRRERSGAGTVDDEPKLLRFMGRPNDTTPKARMLGFMAWLYPSEFPDNPPFDRHDWYVQRQQGKEVRYVIDYYSGPPEPTGEPVFYLDVRPAVDGPTAAVERAMRWGGDVWWRASGGSVREEMARRERHSAR
;
A
#
# COMPACT_ATOMS: atom_id res chain seq x y z
N MET A 1 9.02 36.99 -6.56
CA MET A 1 7.80 36.90 -7.40
C MET A 1 6.98 35.72 -6.93
N LEU A 2 5.89 35.97 -6.22
CA LEU A 2 4.95 34.94 -5.74
C LEU A 2 4.13 34.41 -6.93
N ARG A 3 4.10 33.09 -7.13
CA ARG A 3 3.23 32.45 -8.12
C ARG A 3 1.80 32.37 -7.56
N LYS A 4 0.86 32.80 -8.40
CA LYS A 4 -0.59 32.88 -8.19
C LYS A 4 -1.18 31.52 -7.80
N GLY A 5 -1.83 31.42 -6.64
CA GLY A 5 -2.79 30.35 -6.34
C GLY A 5 -2.82 29.78 -4.92
N TYR A 6 -1.73 29.85 -4.15
CA TYR A 6 -1.74 29.46 -2.74
C TYR A 6 -1.85 30.73 -1.89
N THR A 7 -3.03 30.99 -1.32
CA THR A 7 -3.12 31.80 -0.10
C THR A 7 -2.15 31.17 0.90
N ASP A 8 -1.23 31.97 1.47
CA ASP A 8 -0.35 31.55 2.55
C ASP A 8 -1.19 30.78 3.58
N THR A 9 -0.95 29.48 3.70
CA THR A 9 -1.53 28.66 4.76
C THR A 9 -1.22 29.39 6.06
N PRO A 10 -2.23 29.83 6.83
CA PRO A 10 -2.00 30.45 8.13
C PRO A 10 -0.97 29.62 8.90
N ALA A 11 0.03 30.27 9.52
CA ALA A 11 1.14 29.55 10.15
C ALA A 11 0.64 28.50 11.16
N GLU A 12 -0.52 28.74 11.78
CA GLU A 12 -1.27 27.83 12.65
C GLU A 12 -1.73 26.51 12.01
N HIS A 13 -1.88 26.44 10.69
CA HIS A 13 -2.26 25.23 9.94
C HIS A 13 -1.06 24.50 9.32
N VAL A 14 0.14 25.07 9.40
CA VAL A 14 1.35 24.43 8.86
C VAL A 14 1.71 23.19 9.69
N GLU A 15 1.58 23.27 11.01
CA GLU A 15 1.91 22.14 11.90
C GLU A 15 0.99 20.93 11.64
N SER A 16 -0.32 21.15 11.59
CA SER A 16 -1.29 20.09 11.31
C SER A 16 -1.11 19.50 9.90
N MET A 17 -0.85 20.34 8.91
CA MET A 17 -0.54 19.90 7.55
C MET A 17 0.70 19.00 7.55
N VAL A 18 1.81 19.43 8.14
CA VAL A 18 3.06 18.64 8.19
C VAL A 18 2.84 17.32 8.94
N ALA A 19 2.10 17.33 10.05
CA ALA A 19 1.77 16.12 10.79
C ALA A 19 1.01 15.11 9.93
N VAL A 20 -0.01 15.57 9.18
CA VAL A 20 -0.77 14.71 8.25
C VAL A 20 0.14 14.18 7.13
N HIS A 21 0.98 15.01 6.54
CA HIS A 21 1.91 14.55 5.49
C HIS A 21 2.90 13.51 6.02
N ASN A 22 3.46 13.70 7.21
CA ASN A 22 4.35 12.73 7.83
C ASN A 22 3.65 11.40 8.08
N PHE A 23 2.44 11.44 8.67
CA PHE A 23 1.62 10.25 8.89
C PHE A 23 1.34 9.50 7.58
N LEU A 24 0.93 10.21 6.53
CA LEU A 24 0.65 9.60 5.23
C LEU A 24 1.92 9.03 4.58
N ASN A 25 3.07 9.69 4.73
CA ASN A 25 4.35 9.21 4.21
C ASN A 25 4.88 8.00 4.98
N GLU A 26 4.72 7.97 6.29
CA GLU A 26 5.04 6.81 7.13
C GLU A 26 4.16 5.61 6.74
N GLY A 27 2.86 5.84 6.54
CA GLY A 27 1.94 4.83 6.01
C GLY A 27 2.35 4.33 4.62
N ALA A 28 2.77 5.24 3.73
CA ALA A 28 3.28 4.87 2.41
C ALA A 28 4.52 3.98 2.50
N TRP A 29 5.43 4.33 3.40
CA TRP A 29 6.65 3.56 3.62
C TRP A 29 6.35 2.17 4.18
N GLU A 30 5.43 2.03 5.12
CA GLU A 30 5.04 0.73 5.66
C GLU A 30 4.40 -0.18 4.59
N GLU A 31 3.57 0.38 3.69
CA GLU A 31 3.07 -0.38 2.54
C GLU A 31 4.19 -0.84 1.59
N ILE A 32 5.19 0.00 1.33
CA ILE A 32 6.37 -0.39 0.56
C ILE A 32 7.11 -1.52 1.27
N ARG A 33 7.36 -1.41 2.57
CA ARG A 33 8.00 -2.47 3.36
C ARG A 33 7.20 -3.77 3.29
N GLU A 34 5.87 -3.70 3.27
CA GLU A 34 5.03 -4.87 3.10
C GLU A 34 5.19 -5.53 1.72
N TRP A 35 5.21 -4.75 0.64
CA TRP A 35 5.53 -5.26 -0.69
C TRP A 35 6.92 -5.93 -0.70
N GLU A 36 7.92 -5.32 -0.07
CA GLU A 36 9.28 -5.84 -0.02
C GLU A 36 9.42 -7.08 0.88
N ARG A 37 8.69 -7.18 2.00
CA ARG A 37 8.62 -8.41 2.81
C ARG A 37 8.11 -9.59 1.97
N ARG A 38 7.09 -9.35 1.14
CA ARG A 38 6.46 -10.37 0.31
C ARG A 38 7.32 -10.77 -0.88
N PHE A 39 7.74 -9.79 -1.68
CA PHE A 39 8.32 -10.02 -3.01
C PHE A 39 9.81 -9.71 -3.11
N GLY A 40 10.41 -9.09 -2.08
CA GLY A 40 11.83 -8.74 -2.07
C GLY A 40 12.78 -9.94 -2.17
N LYS A 41 12.32 -11.13 -1.78
CA LYS A 41 13.04 -12.42 -1.93
C LYS A 41 12.60 -13.24 -3.15
N GLY A 42 11.78 -12.66 -4.03
CA GLY A 42 11.33 -13.26 -5.30
C GLY A 42 9.89 -13.76 -5.31
N LEU A 43 9.40 -14.09 -6.51
CA LEU A 43 8.00 -14.44 -6.77
C LEU A 43 7.54 -15.74 -6.06
N GLY A 44 8.44 -16.70 -5.86
CA GLY A 44 8.10 -17.95 -5.17
C GLY A 44 7.69 -17.73 -3.72
N ARG A 45 8.43 -16.91 -2.97
CA ARG A 45 8.05 -16.49 -1.61
C ARG A 45 6.75 -15.68 -1.63
N GLY A 46 6.63 -14.75 -2.58
CA GLY A 46 5.43 -13.94 -2.76
C GLY A 46 4.18 -14.80 -2.95
N TRP A 47 4.27 -15.87 -3.74
CA TRP A 47 3.16 -16.80 -3.98
C TRP A 47 2.72 -17.52 -2.70
N GLU A 48 3.68 -18.07 -1.95
CA GLU A 48 3.41 -18.78 -0.70
C GLU A 48 2.71 -17.90 0.33
N ILE A 49 3.00 -16.60 0.33
CA ILE A 49 2.33 -15.63 1.19
C ILE A 49 0.94 -15.28 0.63
N CYS A 50 0.84 -14.95 -0.66
CA CYS A 50 -0.39 -14.44 -1.27
C CYS A 50 -1.49 -15.50 -1.41
N LYS A 51 -1.16 -16.81 -1.44
CA LYS A 51 -2.16 -17.89 -1.52
C LYS A 51 -3.12 -17.93 -0.33
N HIS A 52 -2.80 -17.26 0.77
CA HIS A 52 -3.62 -17.15 1.98
C HIS A 52 -4.30 -15.77 2.14
N GLY A 53 -4.33 -14.97 1.06
CA GLY A 53 -4.90 -13.62 1.06
C GLY A 53 -4.21 -12.62 1.97
N GLU A 54 -4.77 -11.41 2.09
CA GLU A 54 -4.15 -10.34 2.88
C GLU A 54 -4.13 -10.65 4.40
N GLU A 55 -5.17 -11.28 4.93
CA GLU A 55 -5.24 -11.64 6.37
C GLU A 55 -4.20 -12.70 6.74
N GLY A 56 -3.98 -13.69 5.86
CA GLY A 56 -2.94 -14.71 6.05
C GLY A 56 -1.55 -14.11 5.97
N ALA A 57 -1.32 -13.22 4.99
CA ALA A 57 -0.07 -12.51 4.84
C ALA A 57 0.27 -11.65 6.07
N ALA A 58 -0.71 -10.89 6.58
CA ALA A 58 -0.54 -10.07 7.78
C ALA A 58 -0.21 -10.92 9.03
N ARG A 59 -0.89 -12.05 9.22
CA ARG A 59 -0.59 -12.99 10.31
C ARG A 59 0.82 -13.57 10.20
N GLN A 60 1.24 -13.95 9.00
CA GLN A 60 2.58 -14.48 8.77
C GLN A 60 3.66 -13.42 9.07
N ALA A 61 3.44 -12.17 8.63
CA ALA A 61 4.33 -11.06 8.91
C ALA A 61 4.44 -10.78 10.42
N ALA A 62 3.32 -10.80 11.16
CA ALA A 62 3.32 -10.64 12.62
C ALA A 62 4.04 -11.78 13.35
N LEU A 63 3.90 -13.02 12.86
CA LEU A 63 4.62 -14.15 13.45
C LEU A 63 6.13 -14.07 13.17
N GLU A 64 6.51 -13.60 11.98
CA GLU A 64 7.91 -13.40 11.60
C GLU A 64 8.57 -12.29 12.44
N SER A 65 7.87 -11.18 12.71
CA SER A 65 8.38 -10.11 13.59
C SER A 65 8.62 -10.62 15.02
N LEU A 66 7.64 -11.33 15.62
CA LEU A 66 7.78 -11.91 16.96
C LEU A 66 8.94 -12.91 17.04
N ARG A 67 9.13 -13.74 16.00
CA ARG A 67 10.26 -14.67 15.92
C ARG A 67 11.59 -13.91 15.86
N ARG A 68 11.65 -12.83 15.08
CA ARG A 68 12.86 -12.02 14.92
C ARG A 68 13.24 -11.34 16.22
N GLU A 69 12.29 -10.72 16.91
CA GLU A 69 12.47 -10.13 18.25
C GLU A 69 13.03 -11.15 19.24
N ARG A 70 12.44 -12.34 19.30
CA ARG A 70 12.92 -13.44 20.18
C ARG A 70 14.32 -13.92 19.84
N SER A 71 14.71 -13.89 18.57
CA SER A 71 16.01 -14.38 18.11
C SER A 71 17.17 -13.40 18.33
N GLY A 72 16.89 -12.14 18.67
CA GLY A 72 17.93 -11.10 18.81
C GLY A 72 18.67 -10.77 17.51
N ALA A 73 18.19 -11.25 16.35
CA ALA A 73 18.78 -10.99 15.05
C ALA A 73 18.61 -9.51 14.66
N GLY A 74 19.72 -8.78 14.65
CA GLY A 74 19.79 -7.35 14.34
C GLY A 74 19.12 -6.95 13.01
N THR A 75 18.67 -5.69 12.97
CA THR A 75 17.69 -5.15 12.03
C THR A 75 18.24 -4.65 10.69
N VAL A 76 19.55 -4.65 10.48
CA VAL A 76 20.13 -3.65 9.56
C VAL A 76 20.21 -4.07 8.08
N ASP A 77 20.34 -5.36 7.76
CA ASP A 77 20.71 -5.78 6.39
C ASP A 77 19.53 -6.26 5.52
N ASP A 78 18.34 -6.45 6.12
CA ASP A 78 17.16 -7.02 5.45
C ASP A 78 16.05 -5.97 5.23
N GLU A 79 16.34 -4.67 5.29
CA GLU A 79 15.33 -3.62 5.05
C GLU A 79 15.54 -2.90 3.71
N PRO A 80 14.45 -2.59 2.99
CA PRO A 80 14.55 -1.80 1.76
C PRO A 80 15.03 -0.39 2.08
N LYS A 81 15.79 0.21 1.16
CA LYS A 81 16.33 1.57 1.33
C LYS A 81 15.66 2.53 0.36
N LEU A 82 15.13 3.64 0.86
CA LEU A 82 14.64 4.72 0.01
C LEU A 82 15.83 5.41 -0.67
N LEU A 83 15.83 5.42 -2.01
CA LEU A 83 16.88 6.04 -2.81
C LEU A 83 16.53 7.49 -3.18
N ARG A 84 15.31 7.70 -3.68
CA ARG A 84 14.86 9.03 -4.13
C ARG A 84 13.34 9.17 -4.07
N PHE A 85 12.93 10.41 -3.88
CA PHE A 85 11.55 10.88 -3.86
C PHE A 85 11.33 11.81 -5.06
N MET A 86 10.26 11.59 -5.83
CA MET A 86 9.86 12.50 -6.90
C MET A 86 8.35 12.75 -6.87
N GLY A 87 7.97 14.01 -6.64
CA GLY A 87 6.58 14.46 -6.80
C GLY A 87 6.20 14.54 -8.27
N ARG A 88 5.02 14.02 -8.61
CA ARG A 88 4.46 14.03 -9.97
C ARG A 88 3.02 14.55 -9.99
N PRO A 89 2.78 15.78 -9.51
CA PRO A 89 1.42 16.33 -9.33
C PRO A 89 0.65 16.46 -10.65
N ASN A 90 1.35 16.67 -11.78
CA ASN A 90 0.71 16.83 -13.09
C ASN A 90 0.53 15.53 -13.87
N ASP A 91 1.03 14.39 -13.36
CA ASP A 91 1.01 13.13 -14.09
C ASP A 91 -0.04 12.18 -13.52
N THR A 92 -1.16 12.02 -14.22
CA THR A 92 -2.15 11.00 -13.85
C THR A 92 -1.63 9.58 -14.09
N THR A 93 -1.93 8.65 -13.17
CA THR A 93 -1.62 7.23 -13.39
C THR A 93 -2.57 6.61 -14.40
N PRO A 94 -2.18 5.53 -15.11
CA PRO A 94 -3.09 4.81 -15.99
C PRO A 94 -4.37 4.33 -15.28
N LYS A 95 -4.25 3.96 -13.99
CA LYS A 95 -5.39 3.59 -13.14
C LYS A 95 -6.32 4.78 -12.93
N ALA A 96 -5.79 5.94 -12.54
CA ALA A 96 -6.59 7.15 -12.35
C ALA A 96 -7.29 7.58 -13.65
N ARG A 97 -6.61 7.49 -14.80
CA ARG A 97 -7.21 7.79 -16.12
C ARG A 97 -8.37 6.86 -16.44
N MET A 98 -8.20 5.56 -16.20
CA MET A 98 -9.27 4.57 -16.40
C MET A 98 -10.45 4.83 -15.47
N LEU A 99 -10.20 5.11 -14.18
CA LEU A 99 -11.26 5.42 -13.23
C LEU A 99 -12.00 6.72 -13.59
N GLY A 100 -11.29 7.77 -14.00
CA GLY A 100 -11.93 9.00 -14.48
C GLY A 100 -12.79 8.78 -15.72
N PHE A 101 -12.34 7.92 -16.65
CA PHE A 101 -13.17 7.51 -17.79
C PHE A 101 -14.42 6.72 -17.36
N MET A 102 -14.31 5.85 -16.36
CA MET A 102 -15.45 5.11 -15.82
C MET A 102 -16.42 6.01 -15.05
N ALA A 103 -15.92 6.99 -14.29
CA ALA A 103 -16.73 8.02 -13.64
C ALA A 103 -17.49 8.86 -14.67
N TRP A 104 -16.86 9.16 -15.80
CA TRP A 104 -17.53 9.84 -16.92
C TRP A 104 -18.62 8.97 -17.58
N LEU A 105 -18.38 7.68 -17.78
CA LEU A 105 -19.37 6.77 -18.40
C LEU A 105 -20.50 6.37 -17.44
N TYR A 106 -20.20 6.16 -16.17
CA TYR A 106 -21.10 5.60 -15.15
C TYR A 106 -21.01 6.39 -13.83
N PRO A 107 -21.44 7.66 -13.82
CA PRO A 107 -21.24 8.56 -12.68
C PRO A 107 -21.98 8.14 -11.41
N SER A 108 -23.02 7.29 -11.50
CA SER A 108 -23.72 6.73 -10.33
C SER A 108 -22.92 5.65 -9.61
N GLU A 109 -22.03 4.95 -10.34
CA GLU A 109 -21.28 3.79 -9.83
C GLU A 109 -19.84 4.16 -9.48
N PHE A 110 -19.26 5.14 -10.18
CA PHE A 110 -17.86 5.54 -10.02
C PHE A 110 -17.76 7.01 -9.63
N PRO A 111 -17.21 7.32 -8.44
CA PRO A 111 -16.97 8.70 -8.04
C PRO A 111 -15.83 9.32 -8.85
N ASP A 112 -16.00 10.57 -9.29
CA ASP A 112 -14.92 11.37 -9.87
C ASP A 112 -13.99 11.85 -8.76
N ASN A 113 -13.01 11.01 -8.44
CA ASN A 113 -12.06 11.24 -7.35
C ASN A 113 -10.63 10.92 -7.79
N PRO A 114 -9.99 11.79 -8.59
CA PRO A 114 -8.60 11.63 -8.97
C PRO A 114 -7.68 11.81 -7.75
N PRO A 115 -6.46 11.24 -7.76
CA PRO A 115 -5.52 11.46 -6.68
C PRO A 115 -5.13 12.94 -6.65
N PHE A 116 -5.23 13.57 -5.48
CA PHE A 116 -4.88 14.98 -5.30
C PHE A 116 -3.36 15.19 -5.25
N ASP A 117 -2.64 14.12 -4.90
CA ASP A 117 -1.18 14.11 -4.86
C ASP A 117 -0.65 12.76 -5.34
N ARG A 118 0.43 12.79 -6.11
CA ARG A 118 1.06 11.60 -6.66
C ARG A 118 2.56 11.68 -6.49
N HIS A 119 3.12 10.60 -5.97
CA HIS A 119 4.55 10.45 -5.76
C HIS A 119 5.09 9.17 -6.42
N ASP A 120 6.29 9.30 -6.99
CA ASP A 120 7.09 8.16 -7.44
C ASP A 120 8.29 8.02 -6.48
N TRP A 121 8.35 6.92 -5.73
CA TRP A 121 9.46 6.61 -4.82
C TRP A 121 10.31 5.51 -5.43
N TYR A 122 11.63 5.62 -5.29
CA TYR A 122 12.53 4.58 -5.78
C TYR A 122 13.22 3.95 -4.61
N VAL A 123 13.15 2.63 -4.59
CA VAL A 123 13.50 1.82 -3.42
C VAL A 123 14.51 0.78 -3.88
N GLN A 124 15.61 0.69 -3.15
CA GLN A 124 16.57 -0.39 -3.32
C GLN A 124 16.10 -1.60 -2.52
N ARG A 125 15.83 -2.70 -3.23
CA ARG A 125 15.58 -4.01 -2.62
C ARG A 125 16.86 -4.54 -1.98
N GLN A 126 16.73 -5.50 -1.06
CA GLN A 126 17.86 -6.21 -0.43
C GLN A 126 18.86 -6.77 -1.46
N GLN A 127 18.38 -7.16 -2.64
CA GLN A 127 19.19 -7.70 -3.74
C GLN A 127 19.94 -6.62 -4.54
N GLY A 128 19.88 -5.35 -4.12
CA GLY A 128 20.51 -4.20 -4.78
C GLY A 128 19.70 -3.63 -5.96
N LYS A 129 18.60 -4.27 -6.36
CA LYS A 129 17.75 -3.81 -7.48
C LYS A 129 16.92 -2.59 -7.08
N GLU A 130 16.94 -1.57 -7.93
CA GLU A 130 16.04 -0.42 -7.83
C GLU A 130 14.63 -0.78 -8.35
N VAL A 131 13.61 -0.47 -7.55
CA VAL A 131 12.20 -0.62 -7.91
C VAL A 131 11.48 0.71 -7.67
N ARG A 132 10.74 1.15 -8.68
CA ARG A 132 9.90 2.33 -8.61
C ARG A 132 8.53 1.95 -8.03
N TYR A 133 8.09 2.68 -7.03
CA TYR A 133 6.77 2.63 -6.44
C TYR A 133 5.98 3.87 -6.86
N VAL A 134 4.70 3.67 -7.16
CA VAL A 134 3.73 4.73 -7.39
C VAL A 134 2.83 4.82 -6.17
N ILE A 135 2.69 6.02 -5.64
CA ILE A 135 1.87 6.33 -4.47
C ILE A 135 0.87 7.38 -4.90
N ASP A 136 -0.41 6.99 -4.93
CA ASP A 136 -1.52 7.88 -5.19
C ASP A 136 -2.22 8.18 -3.86
N TYR A 137 -2.38 9.47 -3.54
CA TYR A 137 -3.10 9.95 -2.36
C TYR A 137 -4.48 10.40 -2.78
N TYR A 138 -5.50 9.91 -2.09
CA TYR A 138 -6.90 10.24 -2.39
C TYR A 138 -7.63 10.72 -1.14
N SER A 139 -8.65 11.55 -1.36
CA SER A 139 -9.54 12.03 -0.30
C SER A 139 -10.77 11.13 -0.22
N GLY A 140 -11.13 10.69 0.98
CA GLY A 140 -12.36 9.98 1.26
C GLY A 140 -13.51 10.92 1.61
N PRO A 141 -14.76 10.43 1.59
CA PRO A 141 -15.86 11.16 2.19
C PRO A 141 -15.55 11.43 3.68
N PRO A 142 -15.83 12.63 4.19
CA PRO A 142 -15.57 12.96 5.59
C PRO A 142 -16.38 12.04 6.50
N GLU A 143 -15.82 11.71 7.66
CA GLU A 143 -16.56 10.96 8.67
C GLU A 143 -17.78 11.76 9.18
N PRO A 144 -18.77 11.10 9.81
CA PRO A 144 -19.91 11.80 10.43
C PRO A 144 -19.50 12.86 11.47
N THR A 145 -18.29 12.74 12.03
CA THR A 145 -17.63 13.68 12.94
C THR A 145 -17.07 14.93 12.23
N GLY A 146 -17.01 14.92 10.89
CA GLY A 146 -16.45 15.99 10.05
C GLY A 146 -14.95 15.88 9.80
N GLU A 147 -14.30 14.82 10.28
CA GLU A 147 -12.86 14.62 10.09
C GLU A 147 -12.57 14.17 8.64
N PRO A 148 -11.53 14.74 8.00
CA PRO A 148 -11.16 14.35 6.64
C PRO A 148 -10.53 12.95 6.65
N VAL A 149 -11.01 12.10 5.74
CA VAL A 149 -10.47 10.74 5.54
C VAL A 149 -9.53 10.77 4.35
N PHE A 150 -8.40 10.08 4.45
CA PHE A 150 -7.47 9.89 3.35
C PHE A 150 -7.19 8.41 3.15
N TYR A 151 -7.00 8.01 1.89
CA TYR A 151 -6.57 6.66 1.57
C TYR A 151 -5.39 6.68 0.60
N LEU A 152 -4.47 5.75 0.81
CA LEU A 152 -3.27 5.58 -0.01
C LEU A 152 -3.42 4.36 -0.89
N ASP A 153 -2.95 4.50 -2.13
CA ASP A 153 -2.72 3.37 -3.02
C ASP A 153 -1.24 3.32 -3.40
N VAL A 154 -0.53 2.40 -2.74
CA VAL A 154 0.92 2.19 -2.85
C VAL A 154 1.18 0.90 -3.59
N ARG A 155 1.90 0.99 -4.72
CA ARG A 155 2.14 -0.19 -5.57
C ARG A 155 3.42 -0.08 -6.38
N PRO A 156 4.08 -1.21 -6.71
CA PRO A 156 5.15 -1.23 -7.68
C PRO A 156 4.67 -0.66 -9.02
N ALA A 157 5.47 0.21 -9.62
CA ALA A 157 5.26 0.72 -10.96
C ALA A 157 5.39 -0.44 -11.96
N VAL A 158 4.50 -0.48 -12.96
CA VAL A 158 4.52 -1.53 -14.00
C VAL A 158 5.51 -1.15 -15.08
N ASP A 159 6.78 -1.06 -14.70
CA ASP A 159 7.91 -0.80 -15.61
C ASP A 159 8.46 -2.08 -16.25
N GLY A 160 8.00 -3.25 -15.77
CA GLY A 160 8.42 -4.55 -16.28
C GLY A 160 7.50 -5.69 -15.83
N PRO A 161 7.72 -6.91 -16.35
CA PRO A 161 6.84 -8.05 -16.13
C PRO A 161 6.81 -8.49 -14.66
N THR A 162 7.92 -8.38 -13.93
CA THR A 162 7.98 -8.76 -12.51
C THR A 162 6.98 -7.95 -11.69
N ALA A 163 6.99 -6.62 -11.81
CA ALA A 163 6.07 -5.76 -11.06
C ALA A 163 4.60 -6.00 -11.43
N ALA A 164 4.30 -6.32 -12.69
CA ALA A 164 2.96 -6.71 -13.11
C ALA A 164 2.51 -8.00 -12.41
N VAL A 165 3.39 -9.01 -12.36
CA VAL A 165 3.12 -10.30 -11.70
C VAL A 165 2.98 -10.13 -10.19
N GLU A 166 3.84 -9.34 -9.54
CA GLU A 166 3.71 -9.02 -8.11
C GLU A 166 2.33 -8.43 -7.79
N ARG A 167 1.88 -7.46 -8.60
CA ARG A 167 0.55 -6.86 -8.46
C ARG A 167 -0.58 -7.86 -8.67
N ALA A 168 -0.52 -8.64 -9.74
CA ALA A 168 -1.53 -9.64 -10.05
C ALA A 168 -1.60 -10.75 -8.98
N MET A 169 -0.45 -11.14 -8.43
CA MET A 169 -0.35 -12.18 -7.40
C MET A 169 -0.94 -11.71 -6.06
N ARG A 170 -0.61 -10.49 -5.61
CA ARG A 170 -1.17 -9.91 -4.38
C ARG A 170 -2.70 -9.79 -4.49
N TRP A 171 -3.18 -9.14 -5.55
CA TRP A 171 -4.62 -8.90 -5.75
C TRP A 171 -5.39 -10.20 -6.03
N GLY A 172 -4.92 -11.01 -6.97
CA GLY A 172 -5.58 -12.25 -7.37
C GLY A 172 -5.60 -13.30 -6.27
N GLY A 173 -4.52 -13.41 -5.49
CA GLY A 173 -4.44 -14.30 -4.34
C GLY A 173 -5.47 -13.94 -3.27
N ASP A 174 -5.59 -12.65 -2.94
CA ASP A 174 -6.58 -12.18 -1.98
C ASP A 174 -8.04 -12.37 -2.45
N VAL A 175 -8.33 -11.98 -3.69
CA VAL A 175 -9.67 -12.16 -4.27
C VAL A 175 -10.05 -13.64 -4.29
N TRP A 176 -9.16 -14.53 -4.73
CA TRP A 176 -9.41 -15.97 -4.74
C TRP A 176 -9.58 -16.55 -3.34
N TRP A 177 -8.75 -16.13 -2.38
CA TRP A 177 -8.84 -16.59 -1.00
C TRP A 177 -10.19 -16.23 -0.37
N ARG A 178 -10.63 -14.99 -0.53
CA ARG A 178 -11.94 -14.54 -0.05
C ARG A 178 -13.09 -15.23 -0.79
N ALA A 179 -13.05 -15.30 -2.11
CA ALA A 179 -14.10 -15.90 -2.92
C ALA A 179 -14.25 -17.41 -2.67
N SER A 180 -13.15 -18.12 -2.43
CA SER A 180 -13.18 -19.55 -2.12
C SER A 180 -13.65 -19.86 -0.71
N GLY A 181 -13.86 -18.86 0.17
CA GLY A 181 -14.21 -19.07 1.58
C GLY A 181 -13.02 -19.51 2.46
N GLY A 182 -11.79 -19.19 2.06
CA GLY A 182 -10.57 -19.57 2.77
C GLY A 182 -10.51 -19.06 4.21
N SER A 183 -10.88 -17.80 4.43
CA SER A 183 -10.95 -17.18 5.77
C SER A 183 -11.91 -17.92 6.69
N VAL A 184 -13.10 -18.26 6.18
CA VAL A 184 -14.14 -18.97 6.95
C VAL A 184 -13.66 -20.38 7.34
N ARG A 185 -13.01 -21.10 6.41
CA ARG A 185 -12.46 -22.44 6.70
C ARG A 185 -11.40 -22.41 7.80
N GLU A 186 -10.49 -21.45 7.76
CA GLU A 186 -9.48 -21.30 8.82
C GLU A 186 -10.11 -20.96 10.16
N GLU A 187 -11.13 -20.10 10.18
CA GLU A 187 -11.81 -19.74 11.41
C GLU A 187 -12.55 -20.94 12.02
N MET A 188 -13.29 -21.71 11.20
CA MET A 188 -13.95 -22.94 11.67
C MET A 188 -12.94 -23.92 12.25
N ALA A 189 -11.84 -24.20 11.54
CA ALA A 189 -10.79 -25.10 12.01
C ALA A 189 -10.14 -24.62 13.32
N ARG A 190 -10.03 -23.30 13.52
CA ARG A 190 -9.54 -22.72 14.78
C ARG A 190 -10.52 -22.95 15.93
N ARG A 191 -11.83 -22.74 15.69
CA ARG A 191 -12.89 -22.96 16.69
C ARG A 191 -12.96 -24.44 17.10
N GLU A 192 -12.87 -25.36 16.15
CA GLU A 192 -12.83 -26.81 16.42
C GLU A 192 -11.64 -27.22 17.30
N ARG A 193 -10.43 -26.72 17.00
CA ARG A 193 -9.23 -26.98 17.83
C ARG A 193 -9.36 -26.45 19.25
N HIS A 194 -10.07 -25.33 19.43
CA HIS A 194 -10.31 -24.74 20.74
C HIS A 194 -11.37 -25.50 21.53
N SER A 195 -12.35 -26.09 20.85
CA SER A 195 -13.38 -26.94 21.46
C SER A 195 -12.90 -28.35 21.82
N ALA A 196 -11.76 -28.79 21.27
CA ALA A 196 -11.18 -30.11 21.50
C ALA A 196 -10.08 -30.13 22.60
N ARG A 197 -9.85 -29.00 23.28
CA ARG A 197 -8.93 -28.85 24.42
C ARG A 197 -9.72 -28.67 25.70
#